data_AF-A0A1H2TP68-F1
#
_entry.id   AF-A0A1H2TP68-F1
#
_cell.length_a   1.000
_cell.length_b   1.000
_cell.length_c   1.000
_cell.angle_alpha   90.00
_cell.angle_beta   90.00
_cell.angle_gamma   90.00
#
_symmetry.space_group_name_H-M   'P 1'
#
loop_
_entity.id
_entity.type
_entity.pdbx_description
1 polymer ?
#
loop_
_entity_poly.entity_id
_entity_poly.type
_entity_poly.pdbx_seq_one_letter_code
_entity_poly.pdbx_strand_id
1 'polypeptide(L)' 'MNNARRKIISTISTKLDGIKSEVQNVMYEEQDAYDSMPENLQGSTRGEESEEAIDTLDEVVNSIEEAIEGLESIY' A
#
# COMPACT_ATOMS: atom_id res chain seq x y z
N MET A 1 -17.74 -17.70 15.25
CA MET A 1 -18.30 -17.24 13.95
C MET A 1 -18.77 -18.45 13.13
N ASN A 2 -19.77 -18.34 12.25
CA ASN A 2 -20.20 -19.46 11.40
C ASN A 2 -19.38 -19.54 10.10
N ASN A 3 -19.37 -20.72 9.46
CA ASN A 3 -18.54 -20.98 8.27
C ASN A 3 -18.82 -20.03 7.09
N ALA A 4 -20.08 -19.62 6.91
CA ALA A 4 -20.45 -18.66 5.86
C ALA A 4 -19.77 -17.29 6.06
N ARG A 5 -19.79 -16.76 7.29
CA ARG A 5 -19.12 -15.49 7.61
C ARG A 5 -17.59 -15.59 7.53
N ARG A 6 -17.01 -16.72 7.98
CA ARG A 6 -15.57 -17.00 7.83
C ARG A 6 -15.11 -16.99 6.37
N LYS A 7 -15.91 -17.57 5.47
CA LYS A 7 -15.62 -17.57 4.03
C LYS A 7 -15.65 -16.17 3.43
N ILE A 8 -16.63 -15.34 3.83
CA ILE A 8 -16.71 -13.95 3.38
C ILE A 8 -15.47 -13.16 3.83
N ILE A 9 -15.06 -13.29 5.10
CA ILE A 9 -13.87 -12.61 5.62
C ILE A 9 -12.62 -13.04 4.85
N SER A 10 -12.50 -14.33 4.49
CA SER A 10 -11.33 -14.82 3.77
C SER A 10 -11.25 -14.20 2.38
N THR A 11 -12.40 -14.11 1.70
CA THR A 11 -12.49 -13.40 0.42
C THR A 11 -12.13 -11.92 0.55
N ILE A 12 -12.50 -11.27 1.66
CA ILE A 12 -12.15 -9.86 1.90
C ILE A 12 -10.64 -9.74 2.10
N SER A 13 -10.02 -10.58 2.94
CA SER A 13 -8.57 -10.58 3.14
C SER A 13 -7.81 -10.78 1.83
N THR A 14 -8.23 -11.73 0.97
CA THR A 14 -7.61 -11.93 -0.35
C THR A 14 -7.74 -10.71 -1.25
N LYS A 15 -8.88 -10.00 -1.22
CA LYS A 15 -9.06 -8.78 -2.01
C LYS A 15 -8.17 -7.65 -1.52
N LEU A 16 -8.06 -7.49 -0.20
CA LEU A 16 -7.17 -6.50 0.41
C LEU A 16 -5.71 -6.78 0.06
N ASP A 17 -5.28 -8.04 0.07
CA ASP A 17 -3.91 -8.42 -0.31
C ASP A 17 -3.62 -8.10 -1.80
N GLY A 18 -4.61 -8.30 -2.67
CA GLY A 18 -4.54 -7.84 -4.06
C GLY A 18 -4.38 -6.33 -4.18
N ILE A 19 -5.23 -5.56 -3.49
CA ILE A 19 -5.15 -4.08 -3.47
C ILE A 19 -3.80 -3.62 -2.91
N LYS A 20 -3.32 -4.24 -1.84
CA LYS A 20 -2.00 -3.95 -1.25
C LYS A 20 -0.90 -4.08 -2.30
N SER A 21 -0.92 -5.18 -3.06
CA SER A 21 0.05 -5.42 -4.13
C SER A 21 -0.03 -4.35 -5.23
N GLU A 22 -1.25 -3.91 -5.59
CA GLU A 22 -1.44 -2.82 -6.56
C GLU A 22 -0.88 -1.49 -6.04
N VAL A 23 -1.13 -1.14 -4.77
CA VAL A 23 -0.59 0.07 -4.14
C VAL A 23 0.94 0.03 -4.07
N GLN A 24 1.52 -1.11 -3.66
CA GLN A 24 2.98 -1.32 -3.63
C GLN A 24 3.61 -1.12 -5.01
N ASN A 25 2.97 -1.63 -6.07
CA ASN A 25 3.49 -1.43 -7.43
C ASN A 25 3.51 0.05 -7.82
N VAL A 26 2.45 0.82 -7.51
CA VAL A 26 2.42 2.27 -7.77
C VAL A 26 3.51 2.99 -6.97
N MET A 27 3.71 2.62 -5.71
CA MET A 27 4.76 3.17 -4.87
C MET A 27 6.16 2.92 -5.45
N TYR A 28 6.42 1.71 -5.92
CA TYR A 28 7.70 1.38 -6.57
C TYR A 28 7.90 2.14 -7.88
N GLU A 29 6.85 2.29 -8.69
CA GLU A 29 6.92 3.12 -9.90
C GLU A 29 7.25 4.59 -9.57
N GLU A 30 6.67 5.14 -8.50
CA GLU A 30 6.95 6.50 -8.05
C GLU A 30 8.38 6.64 -7.50
N GLN A 31 8.85 5.67 -6.70
CA GLN A 31 10.23 5.63 -6.22
C GLN A 31 11.24 5.56 -7.38
N ASP A 32 11.00 4.71 -8.37
CA ASP A 32 11.85 4.62 -9.56
C ASP A 32 11.86 5.94 -10.35
N ALA A 33 10.72 6.63 -10.44
CA ALA A 33 10.62 7.94 -11.09
C ALA A 33 11.38 9.03 -10.30
N TYR A 34 11.32 9.00 -8.97
CA TYR A 34 12.05 9.90 -8.10
C TYR A 34 13.57 9.65 -8.14
N ASP A 35 14.00 8.39 -8.05
CA ASP A 35 15.41 7.99 -8.05
C ASP A 35 16.10 8.27 -9.39
N SER A 36 15.33 8.21 -10.48
CA SER A 36 15.82 8.56 -11.83
C SER A 36 15.79 10.07 -12.12
N MET A 37 15.21 10.87 -11.24
CA MET A 37 15.14 12.32 -11.36
C MET A 37 16.53 12.96 -11.12
N PRO A 38 16.91 14.03 -11.84
CA PRO A 38 18.11 14.80 -11.53
C PRO A 38 18.11 15.34 -10.09
N GLU A 39 19.26 15.33 -9.42
CA GLU A 39 19.45 15.80 -8.03
C GLU A 39 18.88 17.22 -7.77
N ASN A 40 19.00 18.11 -8.77
CA ASN A 40 18.49 19.48 -8.67
C ASN A 40 16.95 19.58 -8.71
N LEU A 41 16.28 18.52 -9.16
CA LEU A 41 14.83 18.41 -9.21
C LEU A 41 14.28 17.56 -8.03
N GLN A 42 15.06 16.62 -7.50
CA GLN A 42 14.74 15.90 -6.27
C GLN A 42 14.55 16.88 -5.08
N GLY A 43 15.44 17.86 -4.93
CA GLY A 43 15.28 18.93 -3.92
C GLY A 43 14.32 20.06 -4.32
N SER A 44 13.49 19.87 -5.35
CA SER A 44 12.47 20.86 -5.75
C SER A 44 11.12 20.49 -5.16
N THR A 45 10.15 21.41 -5.21
CA THR A 45 8.76 21.13 -4.80
C THR A 45 8.19 19.86 -5.44
N ARG A 46 8.57 19.54 -6.68
CA ARG A 46 8.11 18.33 -7.36
C ARG A 46 8.72 17.05 -6.77
N GLY A 47 9.95 17.12 -6.27
CA GLY A 47 10.57 15.99 -5.60
C GLY A 47 10.02 15.81 -4.20
N GLU A 48 9.80 16.90 -3.46
CA GLU A 48 9.10 16.89 -2.16
C GLU A 48 7.69 16.28 -2.28
N GLU A 49 6.92 16.65 -3.31
CA GLU A 49 5.59 16.05 -3.60
C GLU A 49 5.68 14.55 -3.90
N SER A 50 6.75 14.10 -4.56
CA SER A 50 6.98 12.69 -4.91
C SER A 50 7.37 11.88 -3.66
N GLU A 51 8.26 12.41 -2.81
CA GLU A 51 8.59 11.81 -1.51
C GLU A 51 7.36 11.69 -0.61
N GLU A 52 6.54 12.74 -0.49
CA GLU A 52 5.30 12.70 0.30
C GLU A 52 4.30 11.66 -0.25
N ALA A 53 4.22 11.52 -1.57
CA ALA A 53 3.39 10.51 -2.20
C ALA A 53 3.88 9.09 -1.89
N ILE A 54 5.19 8.84 -1.97
CA ILE A 54 5.81 7.55 -1.62
C ILE A 54 5.54 7.21 -0.15
N ASP A 55 5.79 8.15 0.76
CA ASP A 55 5.54 7.97 2.20
C ASP A 55 4.07 7.64 2.47
N THR A 56 3.15 8.38 1.84
CA THR A 56 1.71 8.13 1.98
C THR A 56 1.32 6.74 1.46
N LEU A 57 1.90 6.30 0.34
CA LEU A 57 1.63 4.99 -0.22
C LEU A 57 2.15 3.86 0.69
N ASP A 58 3.32 4.04 1.31
CA ASP A 58 3.85 3.08 2.30
C ASP A 58 2.93 2.99 3.54
N GLU A 59 2.47 4.13 4.07
CA GLU A 59 1.49 4.17 5.16
C GLU A 59 0.19 3.43 4.81
N VAL A 60 -0.30 3.57 3.57
CA VAL A 60 -1.49 2.87 3.09
C VAL A 60 -1.24 1.36 3.02
N VAL A 61 -0.07 0.93 2.53
CA VAL A 61 0.31 -0.49 2.51
C VAL A 61 0.29 -1.08 3.91
N ASN A 62 0.95 -0.42 4.87
CA ASN A 62 0.97 -0.82 6.27
C ASN A 62 -0.46 -0.90 6.87
N SER A 63 -1.30 0.09 6.58
CA SER A 63 -2.70 0.10 7.03
C SER A 63 -3.53 -1.06 6.47
N ILE A 64 -3.27 -1.46 5.22
CA ILE A 64 -3.93 -2.63 4.61
C ILE A 64 -3.43 -3.92 5.27
N GLU A 65 -2.14 -4.04 5.58
CA GLU A 65 -1.60 -5.19 6.32
C GLU A 65 -2.24 -5.32 7.70
N GLU A 66 -2.32 -4.25 8.47
CA GLU A 66 -3.01 -4.25 9.76
C GLU A 66 -4.49 -4.65 9.63
N ALA A 67 -5.17 -4.20 8.57
CA ALA A 67 -6.55 -4.59 8.31
C ALA A 67 -6.68 -6.10 8.00
N ILE A 68 -5.74 -6.67 7.24
CA ILE A 68 -5.69 -8.11 6.96
C ILE A 68 -5.46 -8.90 8.26
N GLU A 69 -4.46 -8.51 9.06
CA GLU A 69 -4.18 -9.13 10.36
C GLU A 69 -5.40 -9.07 11.29
N GLY A 70 -6.08 -7.92 11.31
CA GLY A 70 -7.32 -7.73 12.05
C GLY A 70 -8.40 -8.70 11.62
N LEU A 71 -8.59 -8.93 10.31
CA LEU A 71 -9.54 -9.91 9.79
C LEU A 71 -9.14 -11.35 10.14
N GLU A 72 -7.85 -11.66 10.08
CA GLU A 72 -7.32 -12.99 10.39
C GLU A 72 -7.43 -13.34 11.88
N SER A 73 -7.37 -12.34 12.76
CA SER A 73 -7.56 -12.53 14.22
C SER A 73 -8.96 -13.00 14.62
N ILE A 74 -9.95 -12.89 13.72
CA ILE A 74 -11.37 -13.23 13.98
C ILE A 74 -11.63 -14.74 13.77
N TYR A 75 -10.69 -15.47 13.17
CA TYR A 75 -10.83 -16.90 12.89
C TYR A 75 -10.83 -17.78 14.13
#